data_AF-A0A6C0I8U0-F1
#
_entry.id   AF-A0A6C0I8U0-F1
#
_cell.length_a   1.000
_cell.length_b   1.000
_cell.length_c   1.000
_cell.angle_alpha   90.00
_cell.angle_beta   90.00
_cell.angle_gamma   90.00
#
_symmetry.space_group_name_H-M   'P 1'
#
loop_
_entity.id
_entity.type
_entity.pdbx_description
1 polymer ?
#
loop_
_entity_poly.entity_id
_entity_poly.type
_entity_poly.pdbx_seq_one_letter_code
_entity_poly.pdbx_strand_id
1 'polypeptide(L)'
;MSQQIEIQLADSRQNLNPEQNEEHHFTPVTIRFKLIYTTAIRYYTVCPDWTIWQLMEFVKPYIAIDFELTHFDIVVAGQPLAEHAEALRISNNVKVHDITENMNYLCFYVRPQ
;
A
#
# COMPACT_ATOMS: atom_id res chain seq x y z
N MET A 1 -16.69 10.55 -50.78
CA MET A 1 -17.75 10.46 -49.73
C MET A 1 -17.05 10.09 -48.44
N SER A 2 -16.80 11.08 -47.58
CA SER A 2 -16.05 10.90 -46.34
C SER A 2 -17.04 10.67 -45.20
N GLN A 3 -16.98 9.50 -44.56
CA GLN A 3 -17.77 9.21 -43.36
C GLN A 3 -17.08 9.86 -42.15
N GLN A 4 -17.79 10.77 -41.48
CA GLN A 4 -17.41 11.32 -40.18
C GLN A 4 -17.64 10.26 -39.10
N ILE A 5 -16.59 9.96 -38.33
CA ILE A 5 -16.69 9.17 -37.11
C ILE A 5 -17.02 10.16 -35.99
N GLU A 6 -18.28 10.20 -35.56
CA GLU A 6 -18.69 10.91 -34.34
C GLU A 6 -18.25 10.09 -33.13
N ILE A 7 -17.19 10.54 -32.46
CA ILE A 7 -16.78 10.00 -31.17
C ILE A 7 -17.75 10.56 -30.13
N GLN A 8 -18.63 9.71 -29.61
CA GLN A 8 -19.53 10.02 -28.50
C GLN A 8 -18.71 10.28 -27.23
N LEU A 9 -18.34 11.55 -27.00
CA LEU A 9 -17.60 12.04 -25.83
C LEU A 9 -18.52 12.33 -24.61
N ALA A 10 -19.78 11.90 -24.65
CA ALA A 10 -20.78 12.26 -23.65
C ALA A 10 -20.83 11.33 -22.42
N ASP A 11 -20.28 10.12 -22.49
CA ASP A 11 -20.39 9.12 -21.40
C ASP A 11 -19.36 9.26 -20.26
N SER A 12 -18.43 10.21 -20.34
CA SER A 12 -17.22 10.14 -19.51
C SER A 12 -17.20 11.00 -18.24
N ARG A 13 -18.26 11.74 -17.89
CA ARG A 13 -18.27 12.56 -16.65
C ARG A 13 -19.19 12.03 -15.55
N GLN A 14 -20.33 11.45 -15.90
CA GLN A 14 -21.26 10.88 -14.91
C GLN A 14 -20.73 9.58 -14.30
N ASN A 15 -20.01 8.76 -15.08
CA ASN A 15 -19.33 7.56 -14.58
C ASN A 15 -18.14 7.85 -13.63
N LEU A 16 -17.70 9.10 -13.53
CA LEU A 16 -16.67 9.53 -12.59
C LEU A 16 -17.27 10.03 -11.26
N ASN A 17 -18.60 10.03 -11.13
CA ASN A 17 -19.27 10.53 -9.95
C ASN A 17 -19.19 9.46 -8.84
N PRO A 18 -18.37 9.67 -7.79
CA PRO A 18 -18.12 8.65 -6.78
C PRO A 18 -19.37 8.30 -5.98
N GLU A 19 -20.37 9.19 -5.97
CA GLU A 19 -21.67 8.98 -5.32
C GLU A 19 -22.60 8.04 -6.10
N GLN A 20 -22.33 7.77 -7.39
CA GLN A 20 -23.15 6.88 -8.24
C GLN A 20 -22.52 5.50 -8.46
N ASN A 21 -21.26 5.30 -8.05
CA ASN A 21 -20.57 4.01 -8.03
C ASN A 21 -20.68 3.38 -6.62
N GLU A 22 -21.89 2.99 -6.23
CA GLU A 22 -22.17 2.36 -4.92
C GLU A 22 -21.50 0.98 -4.74
N GLU A 23 -20.89 0.40 -5.78
CA GLU A 23 -20.29 -0.94 -5.70
C GLU A 23 -18.81 -0.96 -5.25
N HIS A 24 -18.13 0.18 -5.16
CA HIS A 24 -16.73 0.23 -4.70
C HIS A 24 -16.57 1.14 -3.49
N HIS A 25 -17.07 0.69 -2.34
CA HIS A 25 -16.79 1.33 -1.06
C HIS A 25 -15.28 1.30 -0.78
N PHE A 26 -14.62 2.45 -0.92
CA PHE A 26 -13.23 2.63 -0.50
C PHE A 26 -13.10 2.31 0.99
N THR A 27 -12.45 1.19 1.30
CA THR A 27 -12.18 0.76 2.67
C THR A 27 -10.67 0.84 2.91
N PRO A 28 -10.19 1.87 3.62
CA PRO A 28 -8.76 2.00 3.87
C PRO A 28 -8.27 0.85 4.77
N VAL A 29 -7.00 0.49 4.64
CA VAL A 29 -6.38 -0.58 5.42
C VAL A 29 -5.39 0.01 6.41
N THR A 30 -5.49 -0.39 7.68
CA THR A 30 -4.50 -0.05 8.70
C THR A 30 -3.42 -1.11 8.77
N ILE A 31 -2.17 -0.68 8.60
CA ILE A 31 -1.00 -1.53 8.59
C ILE A 31 -0.18 -1.30 9.85
N ARG A 32 0.25 -2.38 10.49
CA ARG A 32 1.12 -2.35 11.66
C ARG A 32 2.60 -2.45 11.25
N PHE A 33 3.43 -1.53 11.73
CA PHE A 33 4.88 -1.56 11.58
C PHE A 33 5.54 -1.71 12.96
N LYS A 34 6.37 -2.74 13.14
CA LYS A 34 7.13 -2.98 14.39
C LYS A 34 8.62 -2.82 14.11
N LEU A 35 9.31 -2.03 14.93
CA LEU A 35 10.77 -2.00 14.92
C LEU A 35 11.34 -3.29 15.54
N ILE A 36 12.23 -3.97 14.82
CA ILE A 36 12.81 -5.26 15.27
C ILE A 36 13.50 -5.13 16.65
N TYR A 37 13.51 -6.21 17.43
CA TYR A 37 14.08 -6.26 18.79
C TYR A 37 13.54 -5.23 19.80
N THR A 38 12.45 -4.54 19.47
CA THR A 38 11.81 -3.58 20.38
C THR A 38 10.32 -3.88 20.53
N THR A 39 9.69 -3.14 21.45
CA THR A 39 8.24 -3.07 21.58
C THR A 39 7.64 -1.88 20.81
N ALA A 40 8.45 -1.12 20.07
CA ALA A 40 8.01 0.06 19.37
C ALA A 40 7.18 -0.32 18.13
N ILE A 41 5.96 0.21 18.08
CA ILE A 41 4.97 -0.08 17.04
C ILE A 41 4.35 1.23 16.56
N ARG A 42 4.11 1.32 15.25
CA ARG A 42 3.34 2.39 14.60
C ARG A 42 2.30 1.78 13.67
N TYR A 43 1.23 2.53 13.46
CA TYR A 43 0.14 2.14 12.58
C TYR A 43 -0.06 3.23 11.54
N TYR A 44 -0.19 2.84 10.28
CA TYR A 44 -0.50 3.77 9.20
C TYR A 44 -1.70 3.25 8.42
N THR A 45 -2.63 4.15 8.14
CA THR A 45 -3.80 3.88 7.32
C THR A 45 -3.47 4.25 5.88
N VAL A 46 -3.64 3.29 4.97
CA VAL A 46 -3.25 3.43 3.57
C VAL A 46 -4.38 3.02 2.64
N CYS A 47 -4.26 3.40 1.37
CA CYS A 47 -5.15 2.95 0.31
C CYS A 47 -4.83 1.50 -0.07
N PRO A 48 -5.81 0.57 -0.08
CA PRO A 48 -5.61 -0.81 -0.50
C PRO A 48 -5.23 -0.95 -1.98
N ASP A 49 -5.59 0.03 -2.82
CA ASP A 49 -5.29 0.04 -4.25
C ASP A 49 -3.87 0.50 -4.59
N TRP A 50 -3.12 0.99 -3.60
CA TRP A 50 -1.73 1.38 -3.82
C TRP A 50 -0.88 0.19 -4.21
N THR A 51 0.05 0.41 -5.14
CA THR A 51 1.12 -0.55 -5.39
C THR A 51 2.09 -0.56 -4.21
N ILE A 52 2.93 -1.60 -4.12
CA ILE A 52 3.99 -1.63 -3.09
C ILE A 52 4.97 -0.47 -3.24
N TRP A 53 5.25 -0.04 -4.48
CA TRP A 53 6.03 1.18 -4.68
C TRP A 53 5.36 2.41 -4.08
N GLN A 54 4.07 2.63 -4.34
CA GLN A 54 3.32 3.76 -3.75
C GLN A 54 3.27 3.66 -2.22
N LEU A 55 3.01 2.47 -1.67
CA LEU A 55 3.06 2.25 -0.23
C LEU A 55 4.41 2.69 0.36
N MET A 56 5.52 2.25 -0.25
CA MET A 56 6.86 2.56 0.23
C MET A 56 7.21 4.04 0.07
N GLU A 57 6.86 4.66 -1.06
CA GLU A 57 7.10 6.08 -1.32
C GLU A 57 6.41 6.95 -0.27
N PHE A 58 5.14 6.65 0.06
CA PHE A 58 4.37 7.43 1.00
C PHE A 58 4.71 7.12 2.46
N VAL A 59 4.85 5.85 2.85
CA VAL A 59 4.97 5.48 4.27
C VAL A 59 6.41 5.60 4.79
N LYS A 60 7.43 5.38 3.94
CA LYS A 60 8.83 5.33 4.38
C LYS A 60 9.32 6.63 5.06
N PRO A 61 8.97 7.85 4.59
CA PRO A 61 9.36 9.08 5.29
C PRO A 61 8.79 9.18 6.71
N TYR A 62 7.55 8.74 6.92
CA TYR A 62 6.93 8.76 8.25
C TYR A 62 7.59 7.76 9.21
N ILE A 63 7.90 6.56 8.71
CA ILE A 63 8.65 5.55 9.48
C ILE A 63 10.03 6.08 9.89
N ALA A 64 10.73 6.76 8.97
CA ALA A 64 12.03 7.36 9.24
C ALA A 64 11.96 8.35 10.40
N ILE A 65 10.93 9.20 10.42
CA ILE A 65 10.71 10.20 11.47
C ILE A 65 10.29 9.52 12.79
N ASP A 66 9.28 8.65 12.73
CA ASP A 66 8.65 8.06 13.93
C ASP A 66 9.55 7.10 14.71
N PHE A 67 10.50 6.46 14.01
CA PHE A 67 11.51 5.60 14.62
C PHE A 67 12.92 6.21 14.65
N GLU A 68 13.07 7.47 14.21
CA GLU A 68 14.34 8.21 14.18
C GLU A 68 15.45 7.46 13.40
N LEU A 69 15.10 6.93 12.22
CA LEU A 69 15.99 6.12 11.38
C LEU A 69 16.44 6.88 10.13
N THR A 70 17.72 6.71 9.76
CA THR A 70 18.28 7.22 8.49
C THR A 70 18.26 6.17 7.38
N HIS A 71 18.64 4.93 7.70
CA HIS A 71 18.67 3.81 6.76
C HIS A 71 17.97 2.59 7.38
N PHE A 72 17.00 2.04 6.67
CA PHE A 72 16.25 0.88 7.12
C PHE A 72 15.57 0.16 5.96
N ASP A 73 15.29 -1.12 6.20
CA ASP A 73 14.47 -1.98 5.38
C ASP A 73 13.09 -2.18 6.02
N ILE A 74 12.09 -2.41 5.19
CA ILE A 74 10.78 -2.91 5.62
C ILE A 74 10.70 -4.36 5.22
N VAL A 75 10.29 -5.25 6.12
CA VAL A 75 10.28 -6.70 5.93
C VAL A 75 8.88 -7.24 6.20
N VAL A 76 8.41 -8.17 5.38
CA VAL A 76 7.08 -8.78 5.51
C VAL A 76 7.05 -9.71 6.74
N ALA A 77 6.08 -9.52 7.65
CA ALA A 77 5.83 -10.49 8.70
C ALA A 77 5.03 -11.67 8.14
N GLY A 78 5.39 -12.90 8.50
CA GLY A 78 4.67 -14.10 8.04
C GLY A 78 5.58 -15.29 7.70
N GLN A 79 6.89 -15.07 7.63
CA GLN A 79 7.87 -16.15 7.49
C GLN A 79 8.48 -16.54 8.84
N PRO A 80 8.90 -17.81 9.03
CA PRO A 80 9.76 -18.17 10.16
C PRO A 80 11.01 -17.28 10.11
N LEU A 81 11.40 -16.69 11.25
CA LEU A 81 12.49 -15.70 11.33
C LEU A 81 12.22 -14.39 10.56
N ALA A 82 10.97 -13.92 10.49
CA ALA A 82 10.59 -12.71 9.75
C ALA A 82 11.41 -11.43 10.07
N GLU A 83 12.00 -11.29 11.26
CA GLU A 83 12.90 -10.15 11.55
C GLU A 83 14.21 -10.18 10.70
N HIS A 84 14.59 -11.35 10.19
CA HIS A 84 15.74 -11.58 9.32
C HIS A 84 15.37 -11.84 7.86
N ALA A 85 14.08 -11.82 7.51
CA ALA A 85 13.65 -12.09 6.16
C ALA A 85 14.10 -11.01 5.16
N GLU A 86 13.98 -11.31 3.87
CA GLU A 86 14.32 -10.37 2.80
C GLU A 86 13.48 -9.09 2.90
N ALA A 87 14.10 -7.96 2.56
CA ALA A 87 13.38 -6.70 2.44
C ALA A 87 12.21 -6.84 1.45
N LEU A 88 11.11 -6.17 1.77
CA LEU A 88 9.93 -6.09 0.93
C LEU A 88 10.33 -5.58 -0.45
N ARG A 89 10.10 -6.42 -1.46
CA ARG A 89 10.43 -6.08 -2.85
C ARG A 89 9.49 -5.00 -3.34
N ILE A 90 10.06 -3.91 -3.84
CA ILE A 90 9.32 -2.84 -4.51
C ILE A 90 8.70 -3.41 -5.79
N SER A 91 7.40 -3.23 -5.95
CA SER A 91 6.64 -3.69 -7.11
C SER A 91 5.59 -2.66 -7.50
N ASN A 92 5.43 -2.46 -8.81
CA ASN A 92 4.37 -1.63 -9.40
C ASN A 92 3.13 -2.45 -9.81
N ASN A 93 3.21 -3.78 -9.70
CA ASN A 93 2.16 -4.68 -10.19
C ASN A 93 1.39 -5.34 -9.05
N VAL A 94 1.94 -5.31 -7.83
CA VAL A 94 1.32 -5.88 -6.63
C VAL A 94 0.73 -4.74 -5.83
N LYS A 95 -0.55 -4.84 -5.50
CA LYS A 95 -1.26 -3.88 -4.67
C LYS A 95 -1.19 -4.26 -3.19
N VAL A 96 -1.48 -3.29 -2.32
CA VAL A 96 -1.56 -3.52 -0.87
C VAL A 96 -2.62 -4.56 -0.54
N HIS A 97 -3.79 -4.51 -1.20
CA HIS A 97 -4.88 -5.46 -0.94
C HIS A 97 -4.45 -6.92 -1.16
N ASP A 98 -3.65 -7.18 -2.21
CA ASP A 98 -3.13 -8.52 -2.54
C ASP A 98 -2.29 -9.10 -1.39
N ILE A 99 -1.56 -8.25 -0.65
CA ILE A 99 -0.78 -8.70 0.50
C ILE A 99 -1.67 -8.86 1.73
N THR A 100 -2.64 -7.96 1.92
CA THR A 100 -3.51 -7.97 3.10
C THR A 100 -4.52 -9.11 3.11
N GLU A 101 -5.05 -9.50 1.95
CA GLU A 101 -6.01 -10.64 1.89
C GLU A 101 -5.32 -11.97 2.20
N ASN A 102 -4.03 -12.08 1.90
CA ASN A 102 -3.22 -13.26 2.21
C ASN A 102 -2.70 -13.26 3.65
N MET A 103 -2.95 -12.22 4.44
CA MET A 103 -2.44 -12.07 5.81
C MET A 103 -3.55 -11.61 6.76
N ASN A 104 -3.96 -12.51 7.67
CA ASN A 104 -5.01 -12.22 8.68
C ASN A 104 -4.79 -10.91 9.46
N TYR A 105 -3.54 -10.44 9.58
CA TYR A 105 -3.19 -9.11 10.05
C TYR A 105 -1.90 -8.69 9.33
N LEU A 106 -1.97 -7.75 8.38
CA LEU A 106 -0.77 -7.27 7.70
C LEU A 106 0.15 -6.56 8.72
N CYS A 107 1.31 -7.18 8.98
CA CYS A 107 2.34 -6.64 9.84
C CYS A 107 3.65 -6.56 9.05
N PHE A 108 4.35 -5.45 9.17
CA PHE A 108 5.71 -5.30 8.68
C PHE A 108 6.68 -5.11 9.84
N TYR A 109 7.90 -5.61 9.66
CA TYR A 109 9.03 -5.25 10.49
C TYR A 109 9.80 -4.11 9.86
N VAL A 110 10.31 -3.20 10.69
CA VAL A 110 11.25 -2.16 10.31
C VAL A 110 12.61 -2.57 10.86
N ARG A 111 13.60 -2.73 9.98
CA ARG A 111 14.96 -3.16 10.31
C ARG A 111 15.95 -2.05 9.97
N PRO A 112 16.58 -1.41 10.96
CA PRO A 112 17.71 -0.52 10.72
C PRO A 112 18.85 -1.25 9.99
N GLN A 113 19.57 -0.55 9.11
CA GLN A 113 20.79 -1.05 8.46
C GLN A 113 22.05 -0.68 9.25
#